data_AF-A0A1F3NQN0-F1
#
_entry.id   AF-A0A1F3NQN0-F1
#
_cell.length_a   1.000
_cell.length_b   1.000
_cell.length_c   1.000
_cell.angle_alpha   90.00
_cell.angle_beta   90.00
_cell.angle_gamma   90.00
#
_symmetry.space_group_name_H-M   'P 1'
#
loop_
_entity.id
_entity.type
_entity.pdbx_description
1 polymer ?
#
loop_
_entity_poly.entity_id
_entity_poly.type
_entity_poly.pdbx_seq_one_letter_code
_entity_poly.pdbx_strand_id
1 'polypeptide(L)' 'METNRCTIRVFIRKYRLNKDGKAPLLMRLTVNGRRWDSALKVGIDPVNWDSKKERATGDDRDFKSL' A
#
# COMPACT_ATOMS: atom_id res chain seq x y z
N MET A 1 30.91 -11.28 -4.62
CA MET A 1 29.82 -10.37 -5.00
C MET A 1 28.82 -10.34 -3.86
N GLU A 2 28.58 -9.17 -3.28
CA GLU A 2 27.57 -9.01 -2.24
C GLU A 2 26.17 -9.01 -2.89
N THR A 3 25.25 -9.83 -2.40
CA THR A 3 23.89 -9.89 -2.95
C THR A 3 23.10 -8.70 -2.45
N ASN A 4 22.79 -7.76 -3.33
CA ASN A 4 21.85 -6.68 -3.02
C ASN A 4 20.44 -7.27 -2.82
N ARG A 5 19.88 -7.10 -1.63
CA ARG A 5 18.52 -7.55 -1.31
C ARG A 5 17.58 -6.37 -1.40
N CYS A 6 16.62 -6.45 -2.33
CA CYS A 6 15.54 -5.50 -2.50
C CYS A 6 14.21 -6.20 -2.16
N THR A 7 13.39 -5.58 -1.32
CA THR A 7 12.01 -6.02 -1.08
C THR A 7 11.05 -4.85 -1.18
N ILE A 8 9.89 -5.11 -1.80
CA ILE A 8 8.80 -4.15 -1.90
C ILE A 8 7.61 -4.73 -1.16
N ARG A 9 6.94 -3.92 -0.34
CA ARG A 9 5.67 -4.26 0.30
C ARG A 9 4.67 -3.13 0.14
N VAL A 10 3.39 -3.49 0.02
CA VAL A 10 2.30 -2.53 -0.08
C VAL A 10 1.35 -2.72 1.09
N PHE A 11 0.95 -1.63 1.74
CA PHE A 11 0.06 -1.68 2.90
C PHE A 11 -0.74 -0.40 3.05
N ILE A 12 -1.89 -0.49 3.72
CA ILE A 12 -2.72 0.67 4.06
C ILE A 12 -2.51 1.09 5.52
N ARG A 13 -2.55 2.39 5.81
CA ARG A 13 -2.58 2.88 7.20
C ARG A 13 -4.01 2.96 7.74
N LYS A 14 -4.52 1.82 8.24
CA LYS A 14 -5.91 1.68 8.73
C LYS A 14 -6.30 2.71 9.82
N TYR A 15 -5.35 3.18 10.62
CA TYR A 15 -5.60 4.15 11.70
C TYR A 15 -5.54 5.62 11.25
N ARG A 16 -5.22 5.88 9.98
CA ARG A 16 -5.13 7.25 9.45
C ARG A 16 -6.02 7.39 8.23
N LEU A 17 -7.31 7.51 8.46
CA LEU A 17 -8.30 7.68 7.41
C LEU A 17 -8.31 9.14 6.91
N ASN A 18 -8.61 9.33 5.63
CA ASN A 18 -8.89 10.64 5.07
C ASN A 18 -10.33 11.09 5.42
N LYS A 19 -10.74 12.28 4.95
CA LYS A 19 -12.10 12.81 5.18
C LYS A 19 -13.21 11.90 4.61
N ASP A 20 -12.87 11.08 3.63
CA ASP A 20 -13.79 10.13 2.98
C ASP A 20 -13.78 8.74 3.64
N GLY A 21 -13.11 8.58 4.80
CA GLY A 21 -13.02 7.31 5.51
C GLY A 21 -12.06 6.29 4.89
N LYS A 22 -11.27 6.67 3.88
CA LYS A 22 -10.33 5.79 3.17
C LYS A 22 -8.94 5.83 3.80
N ALA A 23 -8.29 4.68 3.93
CA ALA A 23 -6.92 4.58 4.39
C ALA A 23 -5.93 4.80 3.22
N PRO A 24 -4.87 5.60 3.40
CA PRO A 24 -3.89 5.81 2.35
C PRO A 24 -3.08 4.53 2.12
N LEU A 25 -2.84 4.22 0.85
CA LEU A 25 -1.96 3.17 0.38
C LEU A 25 -0.50 3.63 0.40
N LEU A 26 0.38 2.84 1.00
CA LEU A 26 1.81 3.09 1.08
C LEU A 26 2.59 1.95 0.45
N MET A 27 3.72 2.32 -0.13
CA MET A 27 4.76 1.41 -0.58
C MET A 27 5.96 1.52 0.35
N ARG A 28 6.48 0.38 0.79
CA ARG A 28 7.77 0.25 1.47
C ARG A 28 8.77 -0.42 0.55
N LEU A 29 9.83 0.29 0.22
CA LEU A 29 11.02 -0.23 -0.43
C LEU A 29 12.09 -0.49 0.63
N THR A 30 12.64 -1.70 0.67
CA THR A 30 13.79 -2.03 1.51
C THR A 30 14.96 -2.45 0.63
N VAL A 31 16.07 -1.72 0.67
CA VAL A 31 17.31 -2.07 -0.04
C VAL A 31 18.42 -2.21 0.98
N ASN A 32 19.03 -3.39 1.07
CA ASN A 32 20.16 -3.68 1.97
C ASN A 32 19.88 -3.25 3.43
N GLY A 33 18.66 -3.54 3.91
CA GLY A 33 18.21 -3.21 5.27
C GLY A 33 17.74 -1.77 5.47
N ARG A 34 17.98 -0.86 4.52
CA ARG A 34 17.48 0.52 4.55
C ARG A 34 16.05 0.58 4.02
N ARG A 35 15.15 1.25 4.75
CA ARG A 35 13.72 1.34 4.43
C ARG A 35 13.35 2.74 3.93
N TRP A 36 12.56 2.78 2.88
CA TRP A 36 11.89 3.97 2.36
C TRP A 36 10.40 3.71 2.24
N ASP A 37 9.60 4.56 2.87
CA ASP A 37 8.14 4.51 2.78
C ASP A 37 7.66 5.70 1.95
N SER A 38 6.79 5.46 0.98
CA SER A 38 6.14 6.51 0.18
C SER A 38 4.63 6.29 0.12
N ALA A 39 3.87 7.38 0.16
CA ALA A 39 2.42 7.33 -0.01
C ALA A 39 2.09 7.35 -1.51
N LEU A 40 1.27 6.41 -1.95
CA LEU A 40 0.87 6.28 -3.36
C LEU A 40 -0.29 7.20 -3.74
N LYS A 41 -0.72 8.11 -2.85
CA LYS A 41 -1.87 9.03 -3.01
C LYS A 41 -3.21 8.34 -3.33
N VAL A 42 -3.28 7.01 -3.22
CA VAL A 42 -4.51 6.22 -3.35
C VAL A 42 -5.12 6.01 -1.97
N GLY A 43 -6.43 6.23 -1.83
CA GLY A 43 -7.20 5.87 -0.64
C GLY A 43 -7.98 4.58 -0.88
N ILE A 44 -7.85 3.61 0.03
CA ILE A 44 -8.53 2.31 0.00
C ILE A 44 -9.48 2.21 1.18
N ASP A 45 -10.69 1.72 0.96
CA ASP A 45 -11.58 1.33 2.06
C ASP A 45 -10.93 0.19 2.85
N PRO A 46 -10.69 0.34 4.17
CA PRO A 46 -10.05 -0.70 4.98
C PRO A 46 -10.76 -2.06 4.93
N VAL A 47 -12.06 -2.10 4.67
CA VAL A 47 -12.85 -3.34 4.55
C VAL A 47 -12.48 -4.11 3.27
N ASN A 48 -12.09 -3.36 2.24
CA ASN A 48 -11.72 -3.86 0.91
C ASN A 48 -10.21 -4.12 0.81
N TRP A 49 -9.50 -4.40 1.91
CA TRP A 49 -8.06 -4.65 1.89
C TRP A 49 -7.68 -6.01 2.50
N ASP A 50 -7.13 -6.89 1.67
CA ASP A 50 -6.53 -8.14 2.10
C ASP A 50 -5.07 -7.90 2.51
N SER A 51 -4.82 -7.89 3.83
CA SER A 51 -3.48 -7.63 4.39
C SER A 51 -2.51 -8.79 4.21
N LYS A 52 -3.00 -10.03 3.98
CA LYS A 52 -2.15 -11.19 3.76
C LYS A 52 -1.65 -11.22 2.31
N LYS A 53 -2.50 -10.81 1.38
CA LYS A 53 -2.19 -10.73 -0.05
C LYS A 53 -1.67 -9.37 -0.49
N GLU A 54 -1.61 -8.40 0.42
CA GLU A 54 -1.21 -7.01 0.17
C GLU A 54 -1.95 -6.39 -1.03
N ARG A 55 -3.27 -6.62 -1.12
CA ARG A 55 -4.09 -6.14 -2.25
C ARG A 55 -5.46 -5.66 -1.82
N ALA A 56 -6.01 -4.75 -2.62
CA ALA A 56 -7.42 -4.41 -2.52
C ALA A 56 -8.31 -5.56 -3.03
N THR A 57 -9.50 -5.69 -2.47
CA THR A 57 -10.54 -6.64 -2.82
C THR A 57 -11.80 -5.87 -3.16
N GLY A 58 -12.31 -5.99 -4.38
CA GLY A 58 -13.49 -5.24 -4.83
C GLY A 58 -13.63 -5.26 -6.33
N ASP A 59 -14.83 -4.95 -6.82
CA ASP A 59 -15.18 -4.93 -8.24
C ASP A 59 -14.72 -3.60 -8.88
N ASP A 60 -14.20 -3.67 -10.11
CA ASP A 60 -13.37 -2.67 -10.81
C ASP A 60 -14.01 -1.29 -11.07
N ARG A 61 -15.23 -1.06 -10.59
CA ARG A 61 -16.07 0.09 -10.97
C ARG A 61 -15.62 1.43 -10.37
N ASP A 62 -14.87 1.40 -9.27
CA ASP A 62 -14.35 2.61 -8.60
C ASP A 62 -12.86 2.87 -8.85
N PHE A 63 -12.14 1.98 -9.55
CA PHE A 63 -10.77 2.21 -9.99
C PHE A 63 -10.79 3.05 -11.29
N LYS A 64 -11.32 4.27 -11.21
CA LYS A 64 -11.13 5.27 -12.27
C LYS A 64 -9.66 5.63 -12.35
N SER A 65 -8.97 5.01 -13.31
CA SER A 65 -7.73 5.42 -13.98
C SER A 65 -6.69 6.16 -13.11
N LEU A 66 -5.62 5.45 -12.76
CA LEU A 66 -4.35 6.04 -12.32
C LEU A 66 -3.78 6.98 -13.40
#